data_AF-A0A939EZ18-F1
#
_entry.id   AF-A0A939EZ18-F1
#
_cell.length_a   1.000
_cell.length_b   1.000
_cell.length_c   1.000
_cell.angle_alpha   90.00
_cell.angle_beta   90.00
_cell.angle_gamma   90.00
#
_symmetry.space_group_name_H-M   'P 1'
#
loop_
_entity.id
_entity.type
_entity.pdbx_description
1 polymer ?
#
loop_
_entity_poly.entity_id
_entity_poly.type
_entity_poly.pdbx_seq_one_letter_code
_entity_poly.pdbx_strand_id
1 'polypeptide(L)'
;MLPTVLSLLTACSEQKKPQTAQTQPATPAAPIDTVATTPPAPVRPDTAYVQDVAAYLAGQPVSQQSKLQPLTTQPAWQAFAADADKSWATYNTTRTTKIESWAATELDSVRVASPTIFYPFSGPDLLNVVTMFPASKTYVLLGLEPVGSIPEAGLLENPKLFPAVKASLWSVLNFSFFRTNDMAVELNARNARKSQGKTTPDTTAVKPTKAVVLDGTLPLILLFATRTGHQVQAVRYVQLDKEGQLLDADSTVIRKPGFKTVPGVEVKMLSQAGTEQTVYYFSADISDWKMGSTNDAVIKYAQSLGELTTYVKSATYLMHKSYFSKVRNLILERSNYILQDDSGIALKYFRPADWQLTYYGTYKRPINLFANHYQPAMTAAYTDTVHRPRPLPFGTGYNWRQNDSNLLLARRQKPL
;
A
#
# COMPACT_ATOMS: atom_id res chain seq x y z
N MET A 1 69.24 26.90 -7.51
CA MET A 1 68.80 28.08 -6.75
C MET A 1 68.16 27.58 -5.45
N LEU A 2 68.80 27.87 -4.32
CA LEU A 2 68.39 27.62 -2.92
C LEU A 2 67.62 28.88 -2.39
N PRO A 3 67.04 28.90 -1.16
CA PRO A 3 66.68 27.80 -0.26
C PRO A 3 65.33 27.90 0.49
N THR A 4 65.00 26.74 1.07
CA THR A 4 64.25 26.37 2.29
C THR A 4 64.39 27.30 3.52
N VAL A 5 63.33 27.42 4.34
CA VAL A 5 63.45 27.57 5.82
C VAL A 5 62.34 26.81 6.55
N LEU A 6 62.78 25.90 7.41
CA LEU A 6 62.08 25.13 8.43
C LEU A 6 62.52 25.71 9.78
N SER A 7 61.62 25.88 10.75
CA SER A 7 62.00 26.22 12.14
C SER A 7 61.30 25.31 13.14
N LEU A 8 62.10 24.46 13.76
CA LEU A 8 61.86 23.66 14.96
C LEU A 8 62.29 24.46 16.20
N LEU A 9 61.59 24.29 17.33
CA LEU A 9 62.19 24.45 18.66
C LEU A 9 61.86 23.24 19.54
N THR A 10 62.96 22.56 19.90
CA THR A 10 63.29 21.58 20.94
C THR A 10 62.66 21.86 22.32
N ALA A 11 62.49 20.92 23.27
CA ALA A 11 63.53 20.04 23.84
C ALA A 11 62.98 18.86 24.67
N CYS A 12 63.86 17.88 24.91
CA CYS A 12 63.64 16.56 25.50
C CYS A 12 63.95 16.46 27.02
N SER A 13 63.38 15.40 27.61
CA SER A 13 63.94 14.40 28.54
C SER A 13 64.33 14.74 30.00
N GLU A 14 63.61 14.03 30.90
CA GLU A 14 64.10 13.19 32.04
C GLU A 14 64.77 13.90 33.24
N GLN A 15 64.61 13.50 34.51
CA GLN A 15 64.38 12.19 35.14
C GLN A 15 64.11 12.37 36.66
N LYS A 16 63.65 11.29 37.32
CA LYS A 16 63.82 10.85 38.73
C LYS A 16 62.57 10.77 39.65
N LYS A 17 62.27 9.52 40.03
CA LYS A 17 61.79 9.08 41.37
C LYS A 17 63.01 8.97 42.31
N PRO A 18 62.91 9.01 43.66
CA PRO A 18 62.01 8.16 44.47
C PRO A 18 61.39 8.80 45.76
N GLN A 19 60.62 7.96 46.48
CA GLN A 19 59.81 8.11 47.72
C GLN A 19 60.46 8.93 48.86
N THR A 20 59.74 9.58 49.79
CA THR A 20 58.85 9.02 50.84
C THR A 20 58.15 10.17 51.61
N ALA A 21 56.90 9.99 52.09
CA ALA A 21 56.40 10.38 53.44
C ALA A 21 54.85 10.37 53.51
N GLN A 22 54.33 9.99 54.67
CA GLN A 22 52.96 9.56 54.97
C GLN A 22 52.03 10.67 55.52
N THR A 23 50.74 10.54 55.17
CA THR A 23 49.49 10.74 55.96
C THR A 23 49.17 12.04 56.72
N GLN A 24 47.99 12.64 56.43
CA GLN A 24 46.79 12.64 57.30
C GLN A 24 45.56 13.28 56.60
N PRO A 25 44.31 13.11 57.11
CA PRO A 25 43.13 12.79 56.28
C PRO A 25 42.08 13.91 56.15
N ALA A 26 41.32 13.90 55.05
CA ALA A 26 40.07 14.66 54.91
C ALA A 26 38.95 13.82 54.26
N THR A 27 37.90 13.60 55.07
CA THR A 27 36.47 13.36 54.83
C THR A 27 35.98 12.73 53.50
N PRO A 28 35.12 11.69 53.53
CA PRO A 28 34.60 11.06 52.31
C PRO A 28 33.67 12.00 51.53
N ALA A 29 33.96 12.22 50.25
CA ALA A 29 33.01 12.79 49.31
C ALA A 29 32.02 11.70 48.87
N ALA A 30 30.72 12.04 48.92
CA ALA A 30 29.64 11.15 48.51
C ALA A 30 29.74 10.80 47.00
N PRO A 31 29.39 9.57 46.60
CA PRO A 31 29.39 9.20 45.19
C PRO A 31 28.25 9.92 44.47
N ILE A 32 28.61 10.65 43.41
CA ILE A 32 27.64 11.22 42.47
C ILE A 32 27.24 10.06 41.54
N ASP A 33 26.09 9.47 41.82
CA ASP A 33 25.43 8.50 40.94
C ASP A 33 25.08 9.19 39.61
N THR A 34 25.92 8.97 38.60
CA THR A 34 25.60 9.36 37.23
C THR A 34 24.89 8.18 36.59
N VAL A 35 23.58 8.07 36.81
CA VAL A 35 22.74 7.13 36.07
C VAL A 35 22.73 7.56 34.61
N ALA A 36 23.45 6.83 33.77
CA ALA A 36 23.31 6.93 32.33
C ALA A 36 21.87 6.59 31.96
N THR A 37 21.07 7.59 31.63
CA THR A 37 19.73 7.41 31.10
C THR A 37 19.85 6.87 29.68
N THR A 38 19.68 5.55 29.55
CA THR A 38 19.47 4.90 28.26
C THR A 38 18.32 5.61 27.54
N PRO A 39 18.45 5.98 26.25
CA PRO A 39 17.32 6.49 25.49
C PRO A 39 16.14 5.53 25.61
N PRO A 40 14.91 6.01 25.83
CA PRO A 40 13.75 5.12 25.90
C PRO A 40 13.70 4.30 24.61
N ALA A 41 13.62 2.97 24.76
CA ALA A 41 13.44 2.09 23.63
C ALA A 41 12.23 2.56 22.82
N PRO A 42 12.29 2.56 21.48
CA PRO A 42 11.14 2.93 20.66
C PRO A 42 9.94 2.11 21.11
N VAL A 43 8.83 2.78 21.45
CA VAL A 43 7.60 2.14 21.92
C VAL A 43 7.20 1.15 20.83
N ARG A 44 7.35 -0.16 21.10
CA ARG A 44 6.84 -1.16 20.16
C ARG A 44 5.33 -0.98 20.07
N PRO A 45 4.76 -0.88 18.86
CA PRO A 45 3.32 -0.81 18.70
C PRO A 45 2.69 -2.00 19.43
N ASP A 46 1.61 -1.75 20.17
CA ASP A 46 0.81 -2.83 20.74
C ASP A 46 0.15 -3.60 19.60
N THR A 47 0.79 -4.72 19.24
CA THR A 47 0.40 -5.59 18.13
C THR A 47 -1.01 -6.14 18.34
N ALA A 48 -1.39 -6.39 19.61
CA ALA A 48 -2.70 -6.92 19.95
C ALA A 48 -3.79 -5.86 19.74
N TYR A 49 -3.56 -4.62 20.16
CA TYR A 49 -4.53 -3.55 19.95
C TYR A 49 -4.77 -3.26 18.46
N VAL A 50 -3.72 -3.24 17.64
CA VAL A 50 -3.87 -3.02 16.19
C VAL A 50 -4.68 -4.13 15.54
N GLN A 51 -4.42 -5.40 15.90
CA GLN A 51 -5.20 -6.53 15.43
C GLN A 51 -6.67 -6.42 15.86
N ASP A 52 -6.94 -6.04 17.11
CA ASP A 52 -8.30 -5.86 17.61
C ASP A 52 -9.04 -4.75 16.86
N VAL A 53 -8.37 -3.63 16.55
CA VAL A 53 -8.95 -2.57 15.72
C VAL A 53 -9.25 -3.08 14.31
N ALA A 54 -8.34 -3.83 13.71
CA ALA A 54 -8.54 -4.44 12.40
C ALA A 54 -9.75 -5.40 12.40
N ALA A 55 -9.85 -6.26 13.42
CA ALA A 55 -10.99 -7.16 13.63
C ALA A 55 -12.31 -6.41 13.86
N TYR A 56 -12.30 -5.37 14.69
CA TYR A 56 -13.47 -4.55 14.96
C TYR A 56 -14.00 -3.86 13.71
N LEU A 57 -13.12 -3.25 12.90
CA LEU A 57 -13.47 -2.63 11.63
C LEU A 57 -13.97 -3.65 10.60
N ALA A 58 -13.41 -4.85 10.63
CA ALA A 58 -13.87 -5.95 9.80
C ALA A 58 -15.24 -6.50 10.23
N GLY A 59 -15.76 -6.15 11.42
CA GLY A 59 -16.95 -6.79 11.97
C GLY A 59 -16.69 -8.25 12.39
N GLN A 60 -15.46 -8.55 12.79
CA GLN A 60 -15.05 -9.85 13.31
C GLN A 60 -14.83 -9.79 14.84
N PRO A 61 -14.88 -10.94 15.54
CA PRO A 61 -14.59 -10.99 16.97
C PRO A 61 -13.21 -10.41 17.30
N VAL A 62 -13.15 -9.57 18.34
CA VAL A 62 -11.90 -9.10 18.94
C VAL A 62 -11.43 -10.04 20.05
N SER A 63 -10.20 -9.89 20.52
CA SER A 63 -9.71 -10.63 21.70
C SER A 63 -10.63 -10.43 22.90
N GLN A 64 -10.84 -11.48 23.71
CA GLN A 64 -11.59 -11.39 24.98
C GLN A 64 -10.94 -10.42 25.98
N GLN A 65 -9.63 -10.19 25.84
CA GLN A 65 -8.87 -9.25 26.67
C GLN A 65 -8.84 -7.84 26.07
N SER A 66 -9.46 -7.64 24.91
CA SER A 66 -9.48 -6.37 24.20
C SER A 66 -10.29 -5.32 24.95
N LYS A 67 -9.79 -4.09 24.95
CA LYS A 67 -10.57 -2.91 25.37
C LYS A 67 -11.77 -2.65 24.46
N LEU A 68 -11.79 -3.21 23.25
CA LEU A 68 -12.91 -3.10 22.32
C LEU A 68 -14.03 -4.13 22.58
N GLN A 69 -13.81 -5.13 23.44
CA GLN A 69 -14.80 -6.17 23.72
C GLN A 69 -16.17 -5.59 24.12
N PRO A 70 -16.27 -4.59 25.02
CA PRO A 70 -17.57 -4.01 25.38
C PRO A 70 -18.29 -3.33 24.21
N LEU A 71 -17.54 -2.86 23.19
CA LEU A 71 -18.14 -2.25 22.00
C LEU A 71 -18.75 -3.30 21.07
N THR A 72 -18.23 -4.53 21.07
CA THR A 72 -18.75 -5.64 20.25
C THR A 72 -20.07 -6.24 20.77
N THR A 73 -20.43 -5.97 22.02
CA THR A 73 -21.72 -6.39 22.59
C THR A 73 -22.85 -5.42 22.26
N GLN A 74 -22.53 -4.25 21.70
CA GLN A 74 -23.52 -3.25 21.34
C GLN A 74 -24.35 -3.72 20.13
N PRO A 75 -25.69 -3.56 20.15
CA PRO A 75 -26.56 -4.00 19.05
C PRO A 75 -26.17 -3.40 17.69
N ALA A 76 -25.70 -2.15 17.68
CA ALA A 76 -25.27 -1.48 16.46
C ALA A 76 -24.06 -2.17 15.80
N TRP A 77 -23.08 -2.60 16.60
CA TRP A 77 -21.93 -3.34 16.10
C TRP A 77 -22.31 -4.75 15.67
N GLN A 78 -23.14 -5.46 16.43
CA GLN A 78 -23.60 -6.81 16.06
C GLN A 78 -24.37 -6.82 14.74
N ALA A 79 -25.23 -5.83 14.52
CA ALA A 79 -25.92 -5.64 13.24
C ALA A 79 -24.96 -5.32 12.10
N PHE A 80 -23.92 -4.51 12.36
CA PHE A 80 -22.85 -4.24 11.39
C PHE A 80 -22.06 -5.52 11.05
N ALA A 81 -21.63 -6.28 12.04
CA ALA A 81 -20.87 -7.51 11.89
C ALA A 81 -21.64 -8.56 11.06
N ALA A 82 -22.92 -8.79 11.39
CA ALA A 82 -23.76 -9.72 10.64
C ALA A 82 -23.94 -9.32 9.17
N ASP A 83 -24.11 -8.03 8.89
CA ASP A 83 -24.22 -7.52 7.52
C ASP A 83 -22.88 -7.61 6.75
N ALA A 84 -21.77 -7.33 7.43
CA ALA A 84 -20.44 -7.48 6.88
C ALA A 84 -20.15 -8.95 6.52
N ASP A 85 -20.54 -9.90 7.38
CA ASP A 85 -20.38 -11.34 7.11
C ASP A 85 -21.20 -11.81 5.91
N LYS A 86 -22.44 -11.35 5.79
CA LYS A 86 -23.26 -11.64 4.61
C LYS A 86 -22.63 -11.08 3.33
N SER A 87 -22.12 -9.85 3.40
CA SER A 87 -21.44 -9.19 2.27
C SER A 87 -20.18 -9.96 1.86
N TRP A 88 -19.40 -10.44 2.84
CA TRP A 88 -18.18 -11.22 2.59
C TRP A 88 -18.45 -12.62 2.08
N ALA A 89 -19.46 -13.32 2.60
CA ALA A 89 -19.88 -14.61 2.07
C ALA A 89 -20.29 -14.49 0.59
N THR A 90 -21.01 -13.42 0.25
CA THR A 90 -21.38 -13.12 -1.14
C THR A 90 -20.14 -12.81 -1.99
N TYR A 91 -19.23 -11.96 -1.52
CA TYR A 91 -18.00 -11.62 -2.24
C TYR A 91 -17.13 -12.87 -2.47
N ASN A 92 -16.95 -13.71 -1.45
CA ASN A 92 -16.13 -14.92 -1.55
C ASN A 92 -16.66 -15.89 -2.60
N THR A 93 -17.96 -16.20 -2.54
CA THR A 93 -18.60 -17.15 -3.47
C THR A 93 -18.66 -16.61 -4.91
N THR A 94 -18.84 -15.31 -5.09
CA THR A 94 -18.98 -14.70 -6.42
C THR A 94 -17.65 -14.30 -7.06
N ARG A 95 -16.62 -14.00 -6.26
CA ARG A 95 -15.33 -13.44 -6.71
C ARG A 95 -14.13 -14.20 -6.16
N THR A 96 -13.86 -14.17 -4.84
CA THR A 96 -12.59 -14.65 -4.25
C THR A 96 -12.25 -16.08 -4.69
N THR A 97 -13.17 -17.03 -4.52
CA THR A 97 -12.94 -18.44 -4.87
C THR A 97 -12.61 -18.62 -6.36
N LYS A 98 -13.24 -17.83 -7.24
CA LYS A 98 -12.98 -17.88 -8.68
C LYS A 98 -11.62 -17.29 -9.02
N ILE A 99 -11.22 -16.20 -8.37
CA ILE A 99 -9.89 -15.60 -8.53
C ILE A 99 -8.82 -16.59 -8.07
N GLU A 100 -8.98 -17.17 -6.88
CA GLU A 100 -8.03 -18.11 -6.29
C GLU A 100 -7.84 -19.35 -7.18
N SER A 101 -8.94 -19.96 -7.62
CA SER A 101 -8.92 -21.14 -8.49
C SER A 101 -8.27 -20.83 -9.86
N TRP A 102 -8.65 -19.71 -10.47
CA TRP A 102 -8.06 -19.28 -11.74
C TRP A 102 -6.56 -19.00 -11.59
N ALA A 103 -6.17 -18.23 -10.59
CA ALA A 103 -4.78 -17.82 -10.40
C ALA A 103 -3.89 -18.98 -9.90
N ALA A 104 -4.43 -19.98 -9.21
CA ALA A 104 -3.71 -21.22 -8.91
C ALA A 104 -3.37 -22.03 -10.17
N THR A 105 -4.13 -21.86 -11.25
CA THR A 105 -3.88 -22.54 -12.53
C THR A 105 -3.03 -21.68 -13.46
N GLU A 106 -3.41 -20.41 -13.63
CA GLU A 106 -2.86 -19.53 -14.67
C GLU A 106 -1.64 -18.73 -14.21
N LEU A 107 -1.47 -18.55 -12.90
CA LEU A 107 -0.40 -17.76 -12.31
C LEU A 107 0.54 -18.60 -11.44
N ASP A 108 0.52 -19.92 -11.48
CA ASP A 108 1.31 -20.77 -10.57
C ASP A 108 2.82 -20.42 -10.60
N SER A 109 3.45 -20.52 -11.78
CA SER A 109 4.87 -20.16 -11.94
C SER A 109 5.13 -18.68 -11.65
N VAL A 110 4.14 -17.81 -11.91
CA VAL A 110 4.25 -16.37 -11.63
C VAL A 110 4.30 -16.16 -10.12
N ARG A 111 3.37 -16.75 -9.36
CA ARG A 111 3.25 -16.64 -7.90
C ARG A 111 4.52 -17.12 -7.20
N VAL A 112 5.10 -18.25 -7.65
CA VAL A 112 6.36 -18.77 -7.12
C VAL A 112 7.52 -17.79 -7.33
N ALA A 113 7.58 -17.14 -8.50
CA ALA A 113 8.63 -16.21 -8.88
C ALA A 113 8.39 -14.75 -8.43
N SER A 114 7.36 -14.48 -7.61
CA SER A 114 6.94 -13.12 -7.27
C SER A 114 7.00 -12.84 -5.77
N PRO A 115 8.19 -12.73 -5.15
CA PRO A 115 8.30 -12.39 -3.73
C PRO A 115 7.83 -10.95 -3.42
N THR A 116 7.94 -10.05 -4.40
CA THR A 116 7.56 -8.63 -4.28
C THR A 116 6.55 -8.26 -5.37
N ILE A 117 5.38 -7.77 -4.96
CA ILE A 117 4.36 -7.23 -5.86
C ILE A 117 4.37 -5.72 -5.81
N PHE A 118 4.62 -5.08 -6.95
CA PHE A 118 4.46 -3.65 -7.14
C PHE A 118 3.08 -3.35 -7.73
N TYR A 119 2.27 -2.57 -7.02
CA TYR A 119 0.90 -2.27 -7.40
C TYR A 119 0.67 -0.74 -7.44
N PRO A 120 1.07 -0.08 -8.55
CA PRO A 120 0.82 1.33 -8.73
C PRO A 120 -0.67 1.59 -8.97
N PHE A 121 -1.16 2.75 -8.54
CA PHE A 121 -2.57 3.15 -8.65
C PHE A 121 -3.56 2.23 -7.90
N SER A 122 -3.09 1.52 -6.88
CA SER A 122 -3.88 0.56 -6.10
C SER A 122 -4.91 1.23 -5.18
N GLY A 123 -4.61 2.43 -4.69
CA GLY A 123 -5.27 2.96 -3.49
C GLY A 123 -5.15 1.95 -2.34
N PRO A 124 -6.20 1.73 -1.52
CA PRO A 124 -6.19 0.80 -0.39
C PRO A 124 -6.43 -0.68 -0.77
N ASP A 125 -6.31 -1.07 -2.05
CA ASP A 125 -6.71 -2.40 -2.54
C ASP A 125 -5.74 -3.54 -2.18
N LEU A 126 -5.64 -3.83 -0.88
CA LEU A 126 -4.96 -5.02 -0.38
C LEU A 126 -5.72 -6.30 -0.76
N LEU A 127 -7.05 -6.25 -0.76
CA LEU A 127 -7.94 -7.39 -1.01
C LEU A 127 -7.58 -8.13 -2.31
N ASN A 128 -7.54 -7.42 -3.44
CA ASN A 128 -7.29 -8.09 -4.72
C ASN A 128 -5.84 -8.57 -4.85
N VAL A 129 -4.86 -7.83 -4.35
CA VAL A 129 -3.45 -8.19 -4.54
C VAL A 129 -3.06 -9.43 -3.73
N VAL A 130 -3.54 -9.57 -2.48
CA VAL A 130 -3.27 -10.79 -1.70
C VAL A 130 -4.09 -11.98 -2.20
N THR A 131 -5.27 -11.75 -2.78
CA THR A 131 -6.05 -12.83 -3.43
C THR A 131 -5.35 -13.32 -4.71
N MET A 132 -4.78 -12.40 -5.50
CA MET A 132 -4.04 -12.73 -6.73
C MET A 132 -2.68 -13.35 -6.45
N PHE A 133 -1.96 -12.90 -5.41
CA PHE A 133 -0.59 -13.31 -5.13
C PHE A 133 -0.39 -13.70 -3.65
N PRO A 134 -1.11 -14.70 -3.12
CA PRO A 134 -1.19 -14.97 -1.68
C PRO A 134 0.13 -15.38 -1.02
N ALA A 135 1.11 -15.84 -1.80
CA ALA A 135 2.40 -16.31 -1.32
C ALA A 135 3.51 -15.22 -1.33
N SER A 136 3.23 -14.03 -1.86
CA SER A 136 4.21 -12.94 -1.91
C SER A 136 4.55 -12.45 -0.51
N LYS A 137 5.80 -12.05 -0.30
CA LYS A 137 6.31 -11.56 1.00
C LYS A 137 6.13 -10.06 1.17
N THR A 138 6.20 -9.31 0.06
CA THR A 138 6.13 -7.86 0.07
C THR A 138 5.12 -7.37 -0.95
N TYR A 139 4.23 -6.46 -0.52
CA TYR A 139 3.29 -5.77 -1.38
C TYR A 139 3.55 -4.26 -1.28
N VAL A 140 3.73 -3.59 -2.42
CA VAL A 140 3.97 -2.14 -2.49
C VAL A 140 2.83 -1.49 -3.24
N LEU A 141 1.95 -0.84 -2.50
CA LEU A 141 0.75 -0.18 -2.96
C LEU A 141 0.99 1.33 -3.07
N LEU A 142 0.46 1.96 -4.12
CA LEU A 142 0.56 3.40 -4.34
C LEU A 142 -0.80 3.99 -4.68
N GLY A 143 -1.16 5.08 -4.01
CA GLY A 143 -2.41 5.80 -4.25
C GLY A 143 -2.28 7.29 -4.00
N LEU A 144 -3.29 8.06 -4.39
CA LEU A 144 -3.38 9.49 -4.07
C LEU A 144 -3.95 9.73 -2.68
N GLU A 145 -4.61 8.71 -2.13
CA GLU A 145 -5.35 8.77 -0.90
C GLU A 145 -4.36 8.96 0.26
N PRO A 146 -4.70 9.78 1.27
CA PRO A 146 -3.86 9.93 2.45
C PRO A 146 -3.62 8.57 3.13
N VAL A 147 -2.44 8.41 3.73
CA VAL A 147 -2.11 7.20 4.51
C VAL A 147 -3.12 6.99 5.64
N GLY A 148 -3.45 8.07 6.36
CA GLY A 148 -4.42 8.01 7.45
C GLY A 148 -3.82 7.60 8.79
N SER A 149 -4.68 7.15 9.71
CA SER A 149 -4.27 6.69 11.03
C SER A 149 -5.11 5.52 11.54
N ILE A 150 -4.56 4.78 12.51
CA ILE A 150 -5.30 3.77 13.26
C ILE A 150 -6.45 4.49 13.99
N PRO A 151 -7.72 4.08 13.83
CA PRO A 151 -8.84 4.71 14.51
C PRO A 151 -8.66 4.79 16.03
N GLU A 152 -8.86 6.00 16.56
CA GLU A 152 -8.87 6.25 18.00
C GLU A 152 -10.19 5.75 18.62
N ALA A 153 -10.20 5.51 19.94
CA ALA A 153 -11.34 4.95 20.66
C ALA A 153 -12.65 5.72 20.41
N GLY A 154 -12.61 7.06 20.44
CA GLY A 154 -13.81 7.87 20.21
C GLY A 154 -14.41 7.74 18.80
N LEU A 155 -13.60 7.36 17.80
CA LEU A 155 -14.10 7.04 16.46
C LEU A 155 -14.73 5.64 16.45
N LEU A 156 -14.12 4.66 17.13
CA LEU A 156 -14.61 3.29 17.24
C LEU A 156 -15.93 3.19 18.00
N GLU A 157 -16.12 4.03 19.03
CA GLU A 157 -17.37 4.14 19.80
C GLU A 157 -18.51 4.78 19.00
N ASN A 158 -18.21 5.47 17.91
CA ASN A 158 -19.22 6.21 17.16
C ASN A 158 -19.95 5.30 16.17
N PRO A 159 -21.26 5.02 16.36
CA PRO A 159 -22.00 4.10 15.47
C PRO A 159 -22.13 4.61 14.03
N LYS A 160 -21.88 5.89 13.78
CA LYS A 160 -21.82 6.44 12.40
C LYS A 160 -20.58 5.97 11.63
N LEU A 161 -19.61 5.35 12.30
CA LEU A 161 -18.48 4.68 11.65
C LEU A 161 -18.94 3.55 10.73
N PHE A 162 -19.92 2.74 11.14
CA PHE A 162 -20.31 1.55 10.37
C PHE A 162 -20.90 1.89 9.00
N PRO A 163 -21.84 2.85 8.86
CA PRO A 163 -22.26 3.32 7.54
C PRO A 163 -21.11 3.89 6.70
N ALA A 164 -20.13 4.58 7.31
CA ALA A 164 -18.97 5.12 6.61
C ALA A 164 -18.07 4.00 6.04
N VAL A 165 -17.79 2.97 6.86
CA VAL A 165 -17.05 1.77 6.42
C VAL A 165 -17.79 1.07 5.27
N LYS A 166 -19.12 0.88 5.40
CA LYS A 166 -19.93 0.26 4.34
C LYS A 166 -19.87 1.05 3.03
N ALA A 167 -19.97 2.38 3.09
CA ALA A 167 -19.87 3.24 1.92
C ALA A 167 -18.51 3.07 1.21
N SER A 168 -17.42 3.13 1.98
CA SER A 168 -16.06 2.96 1.45
C SER A 168 -15.78 1.60 0.81
N LEU A 169 -16.47 0.55 1.25
CA LEU A 169 -16.32 -0.80 0.71
C LEU A 169 -17.22 -1.07 -0.51
N TRP A 170 -18.28 -0.28 -0.70
CA TRP A 170 -19.34 -0.62 -1.65
C TRP A 170 -18.81 -0.80 -3.08
N SER A 171 -17.96 0.11 -3.55
CA SER A 171 -17.44 0.07 -4.92
C SER A 171 -16.54 -1.14 -5.17
N VAL A 172 -15.59 -1.44 -4.27
CA VAL A 172 -14.67 -2.56 -4.44
C VAL A 172 -15.37 -3.92 -4.34
N LEU A 173 -16.37 -4.06 -3.46
CA LEU A 173 -17.08 -5.33 -3.30
C LEU A 173 -18.05 -5.61 -4.46
N ASN A 174 -18.68 -4.57 -5.03
CA ASN A 174 -19.62 -4.74 -6.13
C ASN A 174 -18.93 -4.74 -7.51
N PHE A 175 -17.93 -3.88 -7.71
CA PHE A 175 -17.32 -3.64 -9.02
C PHE A 175 -15.87 -4.10 -9.13
N SER A 176 -15.27 -4.67 -8.08
CA SER A 176 -13.86 -5.10 -8.06
C SER A 176 -12.83 -3.98 -8.01
N PHE A 177 -13.21 -2.71 -7.94
CA PHE A 177 -12.27 -1.56 -7.85
C PHE A 177 -12.87 -0.39 -7.07
N PHE A 178 -11.98 0.45 -6.54
CA PHE A 178 -12.38 1.70 -5.90
C PHE A 178 -12.62 2.81 -6.91
N ARG A 179 -13.68 3.59 -6.71
CA ARG A 179 -13.94 4.80 -7.50
C ARG A 179 -13.16 5.97 -6.89
N THR A 180 -12.29 6.60 -7.68
CA THR A 180 -11.44 7.71 -7.23
C THR A 180 -12.23 8.88 -6.63
N ASN A 181 -13.38 9.22 -7.24
CA ASN A 181 -14.24 10.29 -6.72
C ASN A 181 -14.82 9.96 -5.35
N ASP A 182 -15.21 8.69 -5.14
CA ASP A 182 -15.78 8.23 -3.87
C ASP A 182 -14.69 8.23 -2.80
N MET A 183 -13.49 7.70 -3.10
CA MET A 183 -12.33 7.73 -2.20
C MET A 183 -11.91 9.15 -1.81
N ALA A 184 -11.96 10.10 -2.75
CA ALA A 184 -11.60 11.49 -2.49
C ALA A 184 -12.53 12.17 -1.47
N VAL A 185 -13.76 11.67 -1.31
CA VAL A 185 -14.75 12.15 -0.32
C VAL A 185 -14.67 11.33 0.97
N GLU A 186 -14.57 10.01 0.86
CA GLU A 186 -14.72 9.05 1.96
C GLU A 186 -13.44 8.83 2.78
N LEU A 187 -12.26 9.06 2.19
CA LEU A 187 -10.96 8.82 2.82
C LEU A 187 -10.20 10.12 3.14
N ASN A 188 -10.75 11.27 2.77
CA ASN A 188 -10.09 12.56 2.95
C ASN A 188 -10.97 13.55 3.71
N ALA A 189 -10.75 13.61 5.03
CA ALA A 189 -11.46 14.52 5.94
C ALA A 189 -11.34 16.01 5.57
N ARG A 190 -10.29 16.41 4.82
CA ARG A 190 -10.14 17.81 4.34
C ARG A 190 -11.07 18.10 3.16
N ASN A 191 -11.29 17.12 2.27
CA ASN A 191 -12.17 17.27 1.11
C ASN A 191 -13.65 17.21 1.50
N ALA A 192 -14.02 16.37 2.47
CA ALA A 192 -15.39 16.30 3.02
C ALA A 192 -15.89 17.65 3.57
N ARG A 193 -14.98 18.51 4.06
CA ARG A 193 -15.32 19.89 4.48
C ARG A 193 -15.50 20.86 3.31
N LYS A 194 -14.87 20.61 2.16
CA LYS A 194 -14.97 21.46 0.95
C LYS A 194 -16.15 21.09 0.05
N SER A 195 -16.61 19.84 0.05
CA SER A 195 -17.77 19.40 -0.73
C SER A 195 -19.11 19.92 -0.20
N GLN A 196 -19.14 20.54 0.99
CA GLN A 196 -20.31 21.21 1.55
C GLN A 196 -20.80 22.44 0.75
N GLY A 197 -20.10 22.87 -0.30
CA GLY A 197 -20.46 24.07 -1.09
C GLY A 197 -20.67 23.88 -2.59
N LYS A 198 -20.63 22.67 -3.15
CA LYS A 198 -20.74 22.47 -4.61
C LYS A 198 -21.72 21.36 -4.97
N THR A 199 -22.91 21.74 -5.40
CA THR A 199 -23.92 20.85 -5.98
C THR A 199 -23.51 20.43 -7.39
N THR A 200 -23.20 19.15 -7.60
CA THR A 200 -23.19 18.53 -8.93
C THR A 200 -24.51 17.79 -9.17
N PRO A 201 -25.08 17.84 -10.39
CA PRO A 201 -26.41 17.31 -10.69
C PRO A 201 -26.41 15.79 -11.00
N ASP A 202 -25.71 14.99 -10.20
CA ASP A 202 -25.81 13.52 -10.30
C ASP A 202 -26.57 12.98 -9.08
N THR A 203 -27.82 12.56 -9.30
CA THR A 203 -28.85 12.30 -8.30
C THR A 203 -28.73 10.93 -7.61
N THR A 204 -27.55 10.33 -7.59
CA THR A 204 -27.28 9.09 -6.83
C THR A 204 -26.33 9.29 -5.65
N ALA A 205 -25.71 10.46 -5.50
CA ALA A 205 -24.85 10.78 -4.37
C ALA A 205 -25.67 11.29 -3.17
N VAL A 206 -25.63 10.55 -2.07
CA VAL A 206 -26.22 10.94 -0.78
C VAL A 206 -25.62 12.28 -0.31
N LYS A 207 -26.48 13.26 0.02
CA LYS A 207 -26.05 14.54 0.64
C LYS A 207 -25.16 14.28 1.86
N PRO A 208 -23.97 14.89 1.98
CA PRO A 208 -23.16 14.76 3.17
C PRO A 208 -23.81 15.55 4.31
N THR A 209 -24.53 14.85 5.20
CA THR A 209 -24.69 15.28 6.60
C THR A 209 -23.30 15.24 7.27
N LYS A 210 -23.16 15.64 8.55
CA LYS A 210 -21.90 15.47 9.31
C LYS A 210 -21.53 13.97 9.39
N ALA A 211 -21.02 13.42 8.30
CA ALA A 211 -20.70 12.03 8.10
C ALA A 211 -19.33 11.78 8.72
N VAL A 212 -19.23 10.66 9.44
CA VAL A 212 -17.93 10.15 9.85
C VAL A 212 -17.16 9.79 8.58
N VAL A 213 -15.90 10.19 8.52
CA VAL A 213 -14.99 9.94 7.39
C VAL A 213 -13.88 9.05 7.92
N LEU A 214 -13.51 8.01 7.17
CA LEU A 214 -12.34 7.21 7.50
C LEU A 214 -11.09 8.06 7.25
N ASP A 215 -10.18 8.09 8.22
CA ASP A 215 -8.92 8.82 8.05
C ASP A 215 -7.97 7.98 7.18
N GLY A 216 -7.96 8.27 5.87
CA GLY A 216 -7.04 7.68 4.89
C GLY A 216 -7.27 6.20 4.59
N THR A 217 -6.24 5.55 4.03
CA THR A 217 -6.28 4.17 3.53
C THR A 217 -6.04 3.11 4.60
N LEU A 218 -5.30 3.45 5.65
CA LEU A 218 -4.88 2.49 6.68
C LEU A 218 -6.05 1.72 7.32
N PRO A 219 -7.19 2.35 7.71
CA PRO A 219 -8.34 1.60 8.25
C PRO A 219 -8.86 0.50 7.30
N LEU A 220 -8.85 0.77 5.99
CA LEU A 220 -9.29 -0.22 4.98
C LEU A 220 -8.25 -1.31 4.75
N ILE A 221 -6.96 -0.97 4.75
CA ILE A 221 -5.87 -1.96 4.66
C ILE A 221 -5.96 -2.95 5.82
N LEU A 222 -6.14 -2.44 7.06
CA LEU A 222 -6.34 -3.27 8.25
C LEU A 222 -7.58 -4.16 8.13
N LEU A 223 -8.70 -3.59 7.69
CA LEU A 223 -9.93 -4.34 7.46
C LEU A 223 -9.71 -5.49 6.47
N PHE A 224 -9.09 -5.21 5.32
CA PHE A 224 -8.83 -6.22 4.30
C PHE A 224 -7.86 -7.31 4.76
N ALA A 225 -6.83 -6.95 5.53
CA ALA A 225 -5.92 -7.93 6.12
C ALA A 225 -6.69 -9.00 6.90
N THR A 226 -7.50 -8.55 7.86
CA THR A 226 -8.35 -9.44 8.67
C THR A 226 -9.34 -10.22 7.81
N ARG A 227 -10.02 -9.54 6.89
CA ARG A 227 -11.04 -10.15 6.03
C ARG A 227 -10.49 -11.14 5.00
N THR A 228 -9.19 -11.12 4.76
CA THR A 228 -8.46 -12.11 3.94
C THR A 228 -7.71 -13.13 4.80
N GLY A 229 -8.00 -13.18 6.11
CA GLY A 229 -7.48 -14.18 7.01
C GLY A 229 -6.09 -13.91 7.57
N HIS A 230 -5.55 -12.71 7.34
CA HIS A 230 -4.26 -12.32 7.89
C HIS A 230 -4.42 -11.80 9.32
N GLN A 231 -3.43 -12.03 10.17
CA GLN A 231 -3.29 -11.36 11.45
C GLN A 231 -2.34 -10.18 11.30
N VAL A 232 -2.80 -8.97 11.61
CA VAL A 232 -1.96 -7.78 11.63
C VAL A 232 -1.05 -7.85 12.85
N GLN A 233 0.26 -7.84 12.60
CA GLN A 233 1.27 -7.91 13.65
C GLN A 233 1.80 -6.53 14.01
N ALA A 234 1.99 -5.62 13.07
CA ALA A 234 2.52 -4.30 13.40
C ALA A 234 2.12 -3.27 12.35
N VAL A 235 2.04 -2.02 12.78
CA VAL A 235 1.88 -0.85 11.93
C VAL A 235 2.96 0.16 12.28
N ARG A 236 3.68 0.63 11.27
CA ARG A 236 4.71 1.66 11.40
C ARG A 236 4.49 2.73 10.35
N TYR A 237 4.40 3.98 10.78
CA TYR A 237 4.40 5.11 9.84
C TYR A 237 5.82 5.29 9.28
N VAL A 238 5.90 5.48 7.97
CA VAL A 238 7.17 5.58 7.24
C VAL A 238 7.09 6.67 6.19
N GLN A 239 8.22 7.13 5.68
CA GLN A 239 8.27 8.03 4.54
C GLN A 239 9.45 7.71 3.65
N LEU A 240 9.34 8.03 2.37
CA LEU A 240 10.49 8.05 1.47
C LEU A 240 11.11 9.44 1.48
N ASP A 241 12.43 9.50 1.62
CA ASP A 241 13.20 10.72 1.35
C ASP A 241 13.43 10.93 -0.15
N LYS A 242 14.16 11.99 -0.51
CA LYS A 242 14.47 12.35 -1.90
C LYS A 242 15.43 11.35 -2.58
N GLU A 243 16.09 10.49 -1.82
CA GLU A 243 16.93 9.39 -2.29
C GLU A 243 16.12 8.09 -2.49
N GLY A 244 14.85 8.07 -2.07
CA GLY A 244 14.01 6.87 -2.07
C GLY A 244 14.31 5.91 -0.92
N GLN A 245 14.99 6.38 0.14
CA GLN A 245 15.24 5.59 1.34
C GLN A 245 14.02 5.60 2.25
N LEU A 246 13.72 4.44 2.83
CA LEU A 246 12.64 4.28 3.78
C LEU A 246 13.07 4.76 5.16
N LEU A 247 12.42 5.81 5.66
CA LEU A 247 12.66 6.38 6.98
C LEU A 247 11.45 6.18 7.89
N ASP A 248 11.70 6.02 9.18
CA ASP A 248 10.63 6.06 10.19
C ASP A 248 9.96 7.44 10.20
N ALA A 249 8.66 7.45 10.47
CA ALA A 249 7.86 8.65 10.64
C ALA A 249 6.87 8.45 11.80
N ASP A 250 6.20 9.53 12.20
CA ASP A 250 5.07 9.49 13.12
C ASP A 250 3.77 9.96 12.43
N SER A 251 2.64 9.78 13.11
CA SER A 251 1.33 10.17 12.57
C SER A 251 1.20 11.66 12.29
N THR A 252 1.99 12.52 12.95
CA THR A 252 1.99 13.97 12.71
C THR A 252 2.70 14.31 11.41
N VAL A 253 3.84 13.68 11.15
CA VAL A 253 4.61 13.80 9.89
C VAL A 253 3.77 13.32 8.72
N ILE A 254 3.11 12.16 8.85
CA ILE A 254 2.28 11.61 7.78
C ILE A 254 1.06 12.50 7.48
N ARG A 255 0.46 13.15 8.49
CA ARG A 255 -0.66 14.09 8.29
C ARG A 255 -0.23 15.41 7.62
N LYS A 256 1.04 15.78 7.74
CA LYS A 256 1.64 17.00 7.16
C LYS A 256 3.02 16.68 6.59
N PRO A 257 3.10 15.94 5.48
CA PRO A 257 4.37 15.50 4.92
C PRO A 257 5.18 16.69 4.40
N GLY A 258 6.50 16.57 4.44
CA GLY A 258 7.40 17.52 3.80
C GLY A 258 7.23 17.53 2.28
N PHE A 259 7.51 18.66 1.63
CA PHE A 259 7.33 18.82 0.18
C PHE A 259 8.16 17.86 -0.69
N LYS A 260 9.27 17.33 -0.14
CA LYS A 260 10.20 16.44 -0.85
C LYS A 260 10.13 14.99 -0.36
N THR A 261 9.19 14.68 0.52
CA THR A 261 9.02 13.34 1.11
C THR A 261 7.74 12.71 0.60
N VAL A 262 7.71 11.38 0.57
CA VAL A 262 6.50 10.62 0.24
C VAL A 262 6.02 9.90 1.49
N PRO A 263 4.88 10.30 2.09
CA PRO A 263 4.38 9.64 3.29
C PRO A 263 3.86 8.23 2.97
N GLY A 264 4.02 7.32 3.91
CA GLY A 264 3.55 5.95 3.81
C GLY A 264 3.28 5.27 5.16
N VAL A 265 2.90 4.01 5.07
CA VAL A 265 2.75 3.10 6.21
C VAL A 265 3.25 1.72 5.82
N GLU A 266 3.94 1.08 6.75
CA GLU A 266 4.29 -0.34 6.73
C GLU A 266 3.33 -1.10 7.63
N VAL A 267 2.73 -2.16 7.12
CA VAL A 267 1.88 -3.09 7.87
C VAL A 267 2.50 -4.49 7.78
N LYS A 268 2.92 -5.03 8.90
CA LYS A 268 3.37 -6.42 9.01
C LYS A 268 2.19 -7.31 9.34
N MET A 269 2.08 -8.44 8.65
CA MET A 269 0.96 -9.37 8.77
C MET A 269 1.45 -10.81 8.72
N LEU A 270 0.70 -11.71 9.33
CA LEU A 270 0.90 -13.15 9.25
C LEU A 270 -0.25 -13.76 8.45
N SER A 271 0.05 -14.49 7.37
CA SER A 271 -0.97 -15.19 6.61
C SER A 271 -1.53 -16.40 7.37
N GLN A 272 -2.65 -16.97 6.90
CA GLN A 272 -3.19 -18.22 7.47
C GLN A 272 -2.19 -19.39 7.40
N ALA A 273 -1.28 -19.37 6.42
CA ALA A 273 -0.22 -20.36 6.26
C ALA A 273 0.98 -20.12 7.19
N GLY A 274 0.95 -19.09 8.03
CA GLY A 274 2.06 -18.72 8.93
C GLY A 274 3.20 -17.99 8.24
N THR A 275 2.98 -17.45 7.03
CA THR A 275 4.01 -16.68 6.30
C THR A 275 3.96 -15.22 6.74
N GLU A 276 5.10 -14.67 7.15
CA GLU A 276 5.23 -13.23 7.39
C GLU A 276 5.20 -12.46 6.07
N GLN A 277 4.37 -11.42 6.04
CA GLN A 277 4.16 -10.56 4.89
C GLN A 277 4.19 -9.09 5.30
N THR A 278 4.70 -8.25 4.41
CA THR A 278 4.78 -6.81 4.62
C THR A 278 4.03 -6.07 3.52
N VAL A 279 3.15 -5.15 3.92
CA VAL A 279 2.47 -4.22 3.02
C VAL A 279 3.03 -2.84 3.23
N TYR A 280 3.54 -2.23 2.17
CA TYR A 280 3.85 -0.81 2.12
C TYR A 280 2.75 -0.10 1.34
N TYR A 281 2.16 0.93 1.91
CA TYR A 281 1.32 1.87 1.17
C TYR A 281 1.99 3.24 1.19
N PHE A 282 2.18 3.85 0.02
CA PHE A 282 2.63 5.23 -0.10
C PHE A 282 1.57 6.12 -0.76
N SER A 283 1.33 7.28 -0.15
CA SER A 283 0.47 8.31 -0.71
C SER A 283 1.31 9.20 -1.64
N ALA A 284 1.20 8.96 -2.94
CA ALA A 284 2.03 9.56 -3.96
C ALA A 284 1.24 9.82 -5.25
N ASP A 285 1.32 11.05 -5.76
CA ASP A 285 1.01 11.33 -7.15
C ASP A 285 2.24 10.99 -8.00
N ILE A 286 2.08 9.93 -8.78
CA ILE A 286 3.11 9.32 -9.63
C ILE A 286 3.03 9.78 -11.09
N SER A 287 2.50 10.99 -11.33
CA SER A 287 2.70 11.70 -12.61
C SER A 287 4.15 12.17 -12.74
N ASP A 288 4.66 12.24 -13.98
CA ASP A 288 6.05 12.59 -14.25
C ASP A 288 6.43 13.96 -13.64
N TRP A 289 5.49 14.91 -13.68
CA TRP A 289 5.65 16.24 -13.08
C TRP A 289 5.77 16.17 -11.56
N LYS A 290 4.84 15.48 -10.89
CA LYS A 290 4.83 15.45 -9.43
C LYS A 290 6.00 14.66 -8.87
N MET A 291 6.40 13.57 -9.52
CA MET A 291 7.60 12.83 -9.12
C MET A 291 8.87 13.68 -9.22
N GLY A 292 8.92 14.67 -10.13
CA GLY A 292 9.99 15.66 -10.15
C GLY A 292 10.13 16.45 -8.83
N SER A 293 9.03 16.70 -8.11
CA SER A 293 9.06 17.40 -6.82
C SER A 293 9.62 16.58 -5.66
N THR A 294 9.55 15.26 -5.74
CA THR A 294 10.08 14.31 -4.75
C THR A 294 11.38 13.66 -5.23
N ASN A 295 12.02 14.20 -6.27
CA ASN A 295 13.25 13.65 -6.84
C ASN A 295 13.11 12.16 -7.23
N ASP A 296 11.95 11.79 -7.79
CA ASP A 296 11.61 10.42 -8.18
C ASP A 296 11.75 9.38 -7.05
N ALA A 297 11.53 9.78 -5.79
CA ALA A 297 11.69 8.93 -4.60
C ALA A 297 11.02 7.56 -4.72
N VAL A 298 9.78 7.50 -5.22
CA VAL A 298 9.04 6.23 -5.42
C VAL A 298 9.72 5.33 -6.45
N ILE A 299 10.26 5.90 -7.53
CA ILE A 299 10.97 5.14 -8.57
C ILE A 299 12.25 4.55 -7.99
N LYS A 300 13.02 5.35 -7.25
CA LYS A 300 14.26 4.90 -6.59
C LYS A 300 14.00 3.80 -5.55
N TYR A 301 12.94 3.96 -4.75
CA TYR A 301 12.50 2.93 -3.82
C TYR A 301 12.11 1.63 -4.56
N ALA A 302 11.28 1.71 -5.60
CA ALA A 302 10.88 0.53 -6.36
C ALA A 302 12.09 -0.17 -7.03
N GLN A 303 13.10 0.59 -7.47
CA GLN A 303 14.34 0.04 -7.99
C GLN A 303 15.18 -0.68 -6.92
N SER A 304 15.17 -0.21 -5.67
CA SER A 304 15.94 -0.83 -4.58
C SER A 304 15.38 -2.19 -4.14
N LEU A 305 14.11 -2.49 -4.47
CA LEU A 305 13.47 -3.77 -4.18
C LEU A 305 13.93 -4.93 -5.08
N GLY A 306 14.75 -4.64 -6.10
CA GLY A 306 15.22 -5.63 -7.06
C GLY A 306 14.23 -5.86 -8.21
N GLU A 307 14.05 -7.13 -8.58
CA GLU A 307 13.07 -7.55 -9.59
C GLU A 307 11.65 -7.48 -9.04
N LEU A 308 10.72 -7.09 -9.91
CA LEU A 308 9.32 -6.91 -9.54
C LEU A 308 8.41 -7.88 -10.31
N THR A 309 7.28 -8.19 -9.69
CA THR A 309 6.06 -8.51 -10.41
C THR A 309 5.10 -7.34 -10.25
N THR A 310 4.60 -6.81 -11.36
CA THR A 310 3.70 -5.66 -11.33
C THR A 310 2.26 -6.12 -11.51
N TYR A 311 1.37 -5.65 -10.64
CA TYR A 311 -0.07 -5.80 -10.79
C TYR A 311 -0.69 -4.42 -11.05
N VAL A 312 -1.61 -4.32 -12.01
CA VAL A 312 -2.31 -3.07 -12.31
C VAL A 312 -3.78 -3.37 -12.57
N LYS A 313 -4.67 -2.59 -11.94
CA LYS A 313 -6.11 -2.72 -12.16
C LYS A 313 -6.81 -1.37 -12.03
N SER A 314 -7.71 -1.08 -12.96
CA SER A 314 -8.51 0.15 -13.01
C SER A 314 -7.68 1.43 -12.87
N ALA A 315 -6.54 1.52 -13.58
CA ALA A 315 -5.54 2.59 -13.45
C ALA A 315 -5.84 3.85 -14.28
N THR A 316 -7.12 4.12 -14.59
CA THR A 316 -7.59 5.33 -15.32
C THR A 316 -6.85 5.56 -16.65
N TYR A 317 -6.29 4.51 -17.28
CA TYR A 317 -5.50 4.59 -18.52
C TYR A 317 -4.32 5.59 -18.43
N LEU A 318 -3.82 5.88 -17.22
CA LEU A 318 -2.83 6.93 -17.00
C LEU A 318 -1.52 6.63 -17.73
N MET A 319 -1.08 5.37 -17.71
CA MET A 319 0.13 4.92 -18.38
C MET A 319 0.02 4.84 -19.91
N HIS A 320 -1.14 5.16 -20.50
CA HIS A 320 -1.23 5.40 -21.95
C HIS A 320 -0.63 6.76 -22.33
N LYS A 321 -0.64 7.70 -21.39
CA LYS A 321 -0.30 9.11 -21.60
C LYS A 321 1.21 9.34 -21.48
N SER A 322 1.70 10.38 -22.15
CA SER A 322 3.13 10.70 -22.17
C SER A 322 3.66 11.12 -20.80
N TYR A 323 2.83 11.79 -19.98
CA TYR A 323 3.20 12.35 -18.68
C TYR A 323 3.07 11.36 -17.49
N PHE A 324 2.94 10.07 -17.78
CA PHE A 324 3.11 8.96 -16.84
C PHE A 324 4.18 7.98 -17.36
N SER A 325 5.17 8.51 -18.09
CA SER A 325 6.21 7.70 -18.72
C SER A 325 7.18 7.10 -17.72
N LYS A 326 7.53 7.80 -16.65
CA LYS A 326 8.53 7.33 -15.68
C LYS A 326 8.07 6.05 -14.98
N VAL A 327 6.84 6.01 -14.48
CA VAL A 327 6.29 4.79 -13.84
C VAL A 327 6.07 3.67 -14.86
N ARG A 328 5.60 3.98 -16.08
CA ARG A 328 5.46 2.99 -17.16
C ARG A 328 6.82 2.34 -17.47
N ASN A 329 7.87 3.15 -17.63
CA ASN A 329 9.20 2.68 -17.98
C ASN A 329 9.80 1.87 -16.84
N LEU A 330 9.68 2.32 -15.59
CA LEU A 330 10.07 1.53 -14.41
C LEU A 330 9.46 0.12 -14.46
N ILE A 331 8.16 0.01 -14.70
CA ILE A 331 7.46 -1.29 -14.77
C ILE A 331 8.03 -2.14 -15.90
N LEU A 332 8.17 -1.58 -17.11
CA LEU A 332 8.71 -2.27 -18.28
C LEU A 332 10.20 -2.61 -18.16
N GLU A 333 10.96 -1.98 -17.27
CA GLU A 333 12.39 -2.21 -17.06
C GLU A 333 12.67 -3.14 -15.89
N ARG A 334 11.83 -3.13 -14.85
CA ARG A 334 12.09 -3.86 -13.58
C ARG A 334 11.19 -5.06 -13.35
N SER A 335 10.14 -5.25 -14.17
CA SER A 335 9.24 -6.39 -13.98
C SER A 335 9.66 -7.61 -14.79
N ASN A 336 9.62 -8.80 -14.19
CA ASN A 336 9.64 -10.07 -14.93
C ASN A 336 8.22 -10.48 -15.37
N TYR A 337 7.22 -10.08 -14.60
CA TYR A 337 5.80 -10.33 -14.90
C TYR A 337 4.98 -9.06 -14.69
N ILE A 338 4.02 -8.82 -15.58
CA ILE A 338 3.04 -7.74 -15.47
C ILE A 338 1.66 -8.34 -15.68
N LEU A 339 0.81 -8.31 -14.66
CA LEU A 339 -0.60 -8.68 -14.76
C LEU A 339 -1.44 -7.40 -14.74
N GLN A 340 -2.22 -7.16 -15.80
CA GLN A 340 -3.02 -5.93 -15.89
C GLN A 340 -4.32 -6.10 -16.68
N ASP A 341 -5.31 -5.26 -16.40
CA ASP A 341 -6.40 -5.01 -17.35
C ASP A 341 -6.01 -3.97 -18.42
N ASP A 342 -6.92 -3.65 -19.33
CA ASP A 342 -6.66 -2.76 -20.47
C ASP A 342 -6.36 -1.29 -20.08
N SER A 343 -6.69 -0.90 -18.85
CA SER A 343 -6.39 0.42 -18.28
C SER A 343 -4.95 0.58 -17.78
N GLY A 344 -4.14 -0.49 -17.80
CA GLY A 344 -2.72 -0.44 -17.47
C GLY A 344 -1.85 0.17 -18.58
N ILE A 345 -0.71 -0.45 -18.86
CA ILE A 345 0.19 -0.03 -19.94
C ILE A 345 -0.44 -0.39 -21.30
N ALA A 346 -0.50 0.57 -22.22
CA ALA A 346 -1.00 0.32 -23.57
C ALA A 346 -0.17 -0.76 -24.30
N LEU A 347 -0.83 -1.64 -25.06
CA LEU A 347 -0.24 -2.79 -25.75
C LEU A 347 0.94 -2.40 -26.64
N LYS A 348 0.89 -1.21 -27.26
CA LYS A 348 1.95 -0.67 -28.12
C LYS A 348 3.32 -0.52 -27.45
N TYR A 349 3.39 -0.51 -26.12
CA TYR A 349 4.66 -0.41 -25.37
C TYR A 349 5.30 -1.77 -25.08
N PHE A 350 4.58 -2.88 -25.29
CA PHE A 350 5.14 -4.23 -25.12
C PHE A 350 5.80 -4.68 -26.42
N ARG A 351 7.13 -4.58 -26.48
CA ARG A 351 7.89 -5.06 -27.64
C ARG A 351 7.83 -6.59 -27.71
N PRO A 352 7.43 -7.18 -28.86
CA PRO A 352 7.35 -8.65 -29.00
C PRO A 352 8.68 -9.39 -28.78
N ALA A 353 9.83 -8.71 -28.95
CA ALA A 353 11.15 -9.27 -28.68
C ALA A 353 11.49 -9.39 -27.18
N ASP A 354 10.79 -8.65 -26.32
CA ASP A 354 11.03 -8.65 -24.87
C ASP A 354 9.94 -9.37 -24.10
N TRP A 355 8.72 -9.43 -24.63
CA TRP A 355 7.53 -9.86 -23.90
C TRP A 355 6.79 -10.98 -24.63
N GLN A 356 6.41 -11.99 -23.87
CA GLN A 356 5.39 -12.96 -24.24
C GLN A 356 4.08 -12.58 -23.56
N LEU A 357 3.00 -12.48 -24.32
CA LEU A 357 1.70 -12.02 -23.85
C LEU A 357 0.69 -13.17 -23.81
N THR A 358 -0.03 -13.30 -22.70
CA THR A 358 -1.18 -14.19 -22.56
C THR A 358 -2.43 -13.38 -22.24
N TYR A 359 -3.50 -13.59 -23.01
CA TYR A 359 -4.75 -12.85 -22.91
C TYR A 359 -5.82 -13.69 -22.20
N TYR A 360 -6.65 -13.05 -21.40
CA TYR A 360 -7.70 -13.68 -20.61
C TYR A 360 -9.02 -12.92 -20.74
N GLY A 361 -10.11 -13.63 -20.94
CA GLY A 361 -11.46 -13.07 -20.98
C GLY A 361 -11.80 -12.40 -22.31
N THR A 362 -12.48 -11.26 -22.24
CA THR A 362 -13.06 -10.58 -23.40
C THR A 362 -12.67 -9.10 -23.42
N TYR A 363 -12.15 -8.61 -24.54
CA TYR A 363 -11.97 -7.18 -24.78
C TYR A 363 -12.95 -6.68 -25.83
N LYS A 364 -13.86 -5.78 -25.46
CA LYS A 364 -14.79 -5.11 -26.38
C LYS A 364 -14.29 -3.71 -26.73
N ARG A 365 -14.24 -2.85 -25.71
CA ARG A 365 -13.73 -1.48 -25.72
C ARG A 365 -13.71 -0.92 -24.29
N PRO A 366 -12.95 0.13 -24.01
CA PRO A 366 -13.09 0.87 -22.75
C PRO A 366 -14.52 1.36 -22.54
N ILE A 367 -14.90 1.57 -21.28
CA ILE A 367 -16.15 2.27 -20.93
C ILE A 367 -16.18 3.67 -21.57
N ASN A 368 -17.37 4.26 -21.71
CA ASN A 368 -17.54 5.53 -22.43
C ASN A 368 -16.62 6.66 -21.93
N LEU A 369 -16.36 6.73 -20.62
CA LEU A 369 -15.45 7.71 -20.02
C LEU A 369 -14.01 7.63 -20.58
N PHE A 370 -13.59 6.44 -21.02
CA PHE A 370 -12.24 6.16 -21.52
C PHE A 370 -12.23 5.70 -22.98
N ALA A 371 -13.29 5.97 -23.75
CA ALA A 371 -13.42 5.51 -25.14
C ALA A 371 -12.22 5.88 -26.03
N ASN A 372 -11.58 7.03 -25.77
CA ASN A 372 -10.38 7.51 -26.48
C ASN A 372 -9.13 6.66 -26.24
N HIS A 373 -9.17 5.70 -25.32
CA HIS A 373 -8.11 4.74 -25.03
C HIS A 373 -8.34 3.37 -25.69
N TYR A 374 -9.26 3.28 -26.65
CA TYR A 374 -9.46 2.07 -27.44
C TYR A 374 -8.16 1.66 -28.16
N GLN A 375 -7.89 0.35 -28.19
CA GLN A 375 -6.68 -0.22 -28.77
C GLN A 375 -7.05 -1.23 -29.86
N PRO A 376 -6.92 -0.91 -31.16
CA PRO A 376 -7.22 -1.85 -32.24
C PRO A 376 -6.44 -3.17 -32.13
N ALA A 377 -5.18 -3.10 -31.68
CA ALA A 377 -4.33 -4.27 -31.47
C ALA A 377 -4.84 -5.18 -30.34
N MET A 378 -5.50 -4.64 -29.31
CA MET A 378 -6.18 -5.46 -28.30
C MET A 378 -7.38 -6.17 -28.91
N THR A 379 -8.21 -5.49 -29.69
CA THR A 379 -9.33 -6.15 -30.39
C THR A 379 -8.83 -7.31 -31.25
N ALA A 380 -7.80 -7.09 -32.06
CA ALA A 380 -7.20 -8.13 -32.88
C ALA A 380 -6.74 -9.34 -32.04
N ALA A 381 -6.04 -9.10 -30.93
CA ALA A 381 -5.58 -10.17 -30.03
C ALA A 381 -6.73 -10.95 -29.37
N TYR A 382 -7.81 -10.28 -28.98
CA TYR A 382 -8.95 -10.94 -28.32
C TYR A 382 -9.92 -11.63 -29.28
N THR A 383 -9.85 -11.31 -30.58
CA THR A 383 -10.62 -11.98 -31.64
C THR A 383 -9.82 -13.03 -32.41
N ASP A 384 -8.55 -13.26 -32.06
CA ASP A 384 -7.70 -14.28 -32.70
C ASP A 384 -8.33 -15.67 -32.48
N THR A 385 -8.66 -16.36 -33.57
CA THR A 385 -9.30 -17.68 -33.55
C THR A 385 -8.30 -18.82 -33.40
N VAL A 386 -7.01 -18.58 -33.64
CA VAL A 386 -5.89 -19.52 -33.53
C VAL A 386 -5.28 -19.44 -32.12
N HIS A 387 -4.96 -18.24 -31.63
CA HIS A 387 -4.40 -18.01 -30.30
C HIS A 387 -5.44 -17.36 -29.38
N ARG A 388 -6.53 -18.08 -29.14
CA ARG A 388 -7.69 -17.55 -28.40
C ARG A 388 -7.30 -17.11 -26.98
N PRO A 389 -7.89 -16.01 -26.47
CA PRO A 389 -7.81 -15.68 -25.06
C PRO A 389 -8.29 -16.84 -24.18
N ARG A 390 -7.59 -17.05 -23.07
CA ARG A 390 -7.95 -18.05 -22.07
C ARG A 390 -9.17 -17.57 -21.27
N PRO A 391 -9.94 -18.47 -20.63
CA PRO A 391 -11.08 -18.08 -19.82
C PRO A 391 -10.71 -17.16 -18.65
N LEU A 392 -11.61 -16.23 -18.32
CA LEU A 392 -11.55 -15.39 -17.12
C LEU A 392 -12.87 -15.55 -16.35
N PRO A 393 -12.92 -16.37 -15.28
CA PRO A 393 -14.18 -16.75 -14.65
C PRO A 393 -14.73 -15.72 -13.65
N PHE A 394 -14.11 -14.55 -13.54
CA PHE A 394 -14.53 -13.46 -12.66
C PHE A 394 -14.42 -12.13 -13.38
N GLY A 395 -15.08 -11.12 -12.84
CA GLY A 395 -15.05 -9.79 -13.40
C GLY A 395 -14.01 -8.88 -12.71
N THR A 396 -13.31 -8.05 -13.46
CA THR A 396 -12.25 -7.14 -12.98
C THR A 396 -12.11 -5.91 -13.88
N GLY A 397 -11.38 -4.89 -13.43
CA GLY A 397 -11.18 -3.65 -14.17
C GLY A 397 -12.47 -2.82 -14.33
N TYR A 398 -12.46 -1.83 -15.22
CA TYR A 398 -13.63 -0.98 -15.46
C TYR A 398 -14.81 -1.73 -16.09
N ASN A 399 -14.55 -2.69 -16.98
CA ASN A 399 -15.55 -3.59 -17.55
C ASN A 399 -15.79 -4.80 -16.63
N TRP A 400 -16.06 -4.53 -15.34
CA TRP A 400 -16.05 -5.48 -14.22
C TRP A 400 -17.01 -6.68 -14.29
N ARG A 401 -17.84 -6.80 -15.32
CA ARG A 401 -18.75 -7.95 -15.48
C ARG A 401 -17.94 -9.13 -16.01
N GLN A 402 -18.16 -10.32 -15.44
CA GLN A 402 -17.38 -11.53 -15.76
C GLN A 402 -17.16 -11.77 -17.27
N ASN A 403 -18.19 -11.55 -18.10
CA ASN A 403 -18.11 -11.82 -19.55
C ASN A 403 -17.62 -10.63 -20.39
N ASP A 404 -17.34 -9.49 -19.75
CA ASP A 404 -16.88 -8.25 -20.38
C ASP A 404 -15.46 -7.84 -19.92
N SER A 405 -14.92 -8.52 -18.91
CA SER A 405 -13.61 -8.22 -18.33
C SER A 405 -12.48 -8.87 -19.10
N ASN A 406 -11.31 -8.23 -19.03
CA ASN A 406 -10.09 -8.75 -19.62
C ASN A 406 -8.91 -8.67 -18.63
N LEU A 407 -7.96 -9.58 -18.79
CA LEU A 407 -6.62 -9.48 -18.19
C LEU A 407 -5.56 -9.85 -19.23
N LEU A 408 -4.41 -9.21 -19.10
CA LEU A 408 -3.20 -9.45 -19.86
C LEU A 408 -2.09 -9.83 -18.88
N LEU A 409 -1.50 -11.00 -19.07
CA LEU A 409 -0.23 -11.36 -18.45
C LEU A 409 0.89 -11.15 -19.46
N ALA A 410 1.80 -10.22 -19.17
CA ALA A 410 3.05 -10.08 -19.88
C ALA A 410 4.17 -10.75 -19.07
N ARG A 411 4.83 -11.72 -19.69
CA ARG A 411 6.03 -12.39 -19.17
C ARG A 411 7.24 -11.93 -19.96
N ARG A 412 8.30 -11.51 -19.28
CA ARG A 412 9.56 -11.16 -19.94
C ARG A 412 10.19 -12.42 -20.54
N GLN A 413 10.62 -12.35 -21.79
CA GLN A 413 11.23 -13.50 -22.50
C GLN A 413 12.61 -13.84 -21.96
N LYS A 414 13.39 -12.82 -21.57
CA LYS A 414 14.66 -12.96 -20.87
C LYS A 414 14.51 -12.35 -19.47
N PRO A 415 14.43 -13.15 -18.39
CA PRO A 415 14.40 -12.63 -17.04
C PRO A 415 15.55 -11.63 -16.80
N LEU A 416 15.30 -10.66 -15.92
CA LEU A 416 16.24 -9.57 -15.61
C LEU A 416 17.55 -10.03 -14.98
#